data_AF-A0A087SYR4-F1
#
_entry.id   AF-A0A087SYR4-F1
#
_cell.length_a   1.000
_cell.length_b   1.000
_cell.length_c   1.000
_cell.angle_alpha   90.00
_cell.angle_beta   90.00
_cell.angle_gamma   90.00
#
_symmetry.space_group_name_H-M   'P 1'
#
loop_
_entity.id
_entity.type
_entity.pdbx_description
1 polymer ?
#
loop_
_entity_poly.entity_id
_entity_poly.type
_entity_poly.pdbx_seq_one_letter_code
_entity_poly.pdbx_strand_id
1 'polypeptide(L)' 'MDDDTVLTTLKILIIGESDVGKSSLLLRFTDDVFDPGLAATIGVDFKVKTVSVDGNKAKLAIW' A
#
# COMPACT_ATOMS: atom_id res chain seq x y z
N MET A 1 18.64 -12.03 19.32
CA MET A 1 18.32 -11.61 17.93
C MET A 1 16.89 -11.16 18.02
N ASP A 2 16.73 -9.90 18.40
CA ASP A 2 15.44 -9.37 18.84
C ASP A 2 14.48 -9.34 17.67
N ASP A 3 13.30 -9.88 17.94
CA ASP A 3 12.17 -9.97 17.06
C ASP A 3 11.98 -8.63 16.35
N ASP A 4 11.88 -8.67 15.03
CA ASP A 4 11.59 -7.52 14.17
C ASP A 4 10.10 -7.13 14.35
N THR A 5 9.74 -6.84 15.60
CA THR A 5 8.38 -6.97 16.10
C THR A 5 7.54 -5.87 15.48
N VAL A 6 6.63 -6.28 14.60
CA VAL A 6 5.63 -5.38 14.05
C VAL A 6 4.71 -4.98 15.19
N LEU A 7 4.73 -3.71 15.57
CA LEU A 7 3.93 -3.14 16.66
C LEU A 7 2.43 -3.31 16.38
N THR A 8 2.01 -3.11 15.13
CA THR A 8 0.61 -3.24 14.73
C THR A 8 0.44 -3.46 13.23
N THR A 9 -0.74 -3.95 12.84
CA THR A 9 -1.19 -3.98 11.44
C THR A 9 -2.37 -3.02 11.25
N LEU A 10 -2.20 -2.04 10.35
CA LEU A 10 -3.23 -1.10 9.96
C LEU A 10 -3.87 -1.55 8.65
N LYS A 11 -5.20 -1.42 8.56
CA LYS A 11 -5.98 -1.71 7.36
C LYS A 11 -6.40 -0.38 6.73
N ILE A 12 -6.02 -0.17 5.48
CA ILE A 12 -6.25 1.07 4.72
C ILE A 12 -7.08 0.73 3.50
N LEU A 13 -8.14 1.50 3.25
CA LEU A 13 -8.99 1.37 2.07
C LEU A 13 -8.94 2.68 1.27
N ILE A 14 -8.57 2.60 0.00
CA ILE A 14 -8.49 3.73 -0.94
C ILE A 14 -9.77 3.72 -1.78
N ILE A 15 -10.62 4.74 -1.60
CA ILE A 15 -11.90 4.87 -2.30
C ILE A 15 -11.87 6.10 -3.21
N GLY A 16 -12.46 5.97 -4.39
CA GLY A 16 -12.62 7.06 -5.35
C GLY A 16 -13.15 6.54 -6.69
N GLU A 17 -13.58 7.46 -7.55
CA GLU A 17 -14.09 7.15 -8.90
C GLU A 17 -13.06 6.41 -9.78
N SER A 18 -13.51 5.85 -10.90
CA SER A 18 -12.60 5.24 -11.88
C SER A 18 -11.59 6.26 -12.41
N ASP A 19 -10.39 5.80 -12.78
CA ASP A 19 -9.29 6.61 -13.35
C ASP A 19 -8.74 7.79 -12.51
N VAL A 20 -9.16 7.96 -11.25
CA VAL A 20 -8.57 8.99 -10.36
C VAL A 20 -7.15 8.66 -9.86
N GLY A 21 -6.55 7.55 -10.32
CA GLY A 21 -5.16 7.18 -10.01
C GLY A 21 -4.94 6.37 -8.73
N LYS A 22 -5.98 5.71 -8.18
CA LYS A 22 -5.87 4.87 -6.96
C LYS A 22 -4.79 3.79 -7.07
N SER A 23 -4.81 3.05 -8.17
CA SER A 23 -3.87 1.95 -8.44
C SER A 23 -2.46 2.47 -8.65
N SER A 24 -2.31 3.61 -9.35
CA SER A 24 -1.03 4.29 -9.52
C SER A 24 -0.45 4.78 -8.18
N LEU A 25 -1.29 5.30 -7.29
CA LEU A 25 -0.88 5.71 -5.93
C LEU A 25 -0.42 4.51 -5.10
N LEU A 26 -1.19 3.40 -5.13
CA LEU A 26 -0.82 2.17 -4.43
C LEU A 26 0.53 1.65 -4.91
N LEU A 27 0.72 1.55 -6.24
CA LEU A 27 1.95 1.07 -6.85
C LEU A 27 3.15 1.97 -6.53
N ARG A 28 2.97 3.29 -6.64
CA ARG A 28 4.02 4.25 -6.28
C ARG A 28 4.38 4.13 -4.80
N PHE A 29 3.39 3.96 -3.92
CA PHE A 29 3.66 3.85 -2.51
C PHE A 29 4.38 2.55 -2.16
N THR A 30 4.02 1.40 -2.75
CA THR A 30 4.59 0.11 -2.35
C THR A 30 5.89 -0.23 -3.09
N ASP A 31 5.95 0.06 -4.38
CA ASP A 31 7.00 -0.43 -5.28
C ASP A 31 7.87 0.71 -5.81
N ASP A 32 7.52 1.97 -5.54
CA ASP A 32 8.17 3.18 -6.07
C ASP A 32 8.21 3.22 -7.61
N VAL A 33 7.14 2.75 -8.24
CA VAL A 33 6.95 2.71 -9.70
C VAL A 33 5.77 3.56 -10.12
N PHE A 34 5.89 4.21 -11.29
CA PHE A 34 4.77 4.79 -12.01
C PHE A 34 4.72 4.18 -13.41
N ASP A 35 3.60 3.57 -13.75
CA ASP A 35 3.33 2.99 -15.05
C ASP A 35 2.19 3.76 -15.73
N PRO A 36 2.47 4.54 -16.78
CA PRO A 36 1.44 5.23 -17.56
C PRO A 36 0.48 4.26 -18.29
N GLY A 37 0.89 3.02 -18.51
CA GLY A 37 0.12 1.96 -19.16
C GLY A 37 -0.56 1.01 -18.18
N LEU A 38 -0.66 1.38 -16.90
CA LEU A 38 -1.29 0.53 -15.89
C LEU A 38 -2.74 0.24 -16.29
N ALA A 39 -3.05 -1.04 -16.47
CA ALA A 39 -4.40 -1.48 -16.84
C ALA A 39 -5.40 -1.12 -15.74
N ALA A 40 -6.66 -0.89 -16.13
CA ALA A 40 -7.74 -0.64 -15.19
C ALA A 40 -7.86 -1.80 -14.18
N THR A 41 -8.01 -1.47 -12.91
CA THR A 41 -8.19 -2.46 -11.85
C THR A 41 -9.49 -3.21 -12.05
N ILE A 42 -9.41 -4.54 -12.13
CA ILE A 42 -10.59 -5.42 -12.09
C ILE A 42 -10.84 -5.79 -10.63
N GLY A 43 -11.79 -5.09 -9.99
CA GLY A 43 -12.12 -5.32 -8.58
C GLY A 43 -11.31 -4.44 -7.63
N VAL A 44 -10.54 -5.06 -6.72
CA VAL A 44 -9.76 -4.38 -5.66
C VAL A 44 -8.30 -4.82 -5.76
N ASP A 45 -7.39 -3.84 -5.82
CA ASP A 45 -5.95 -4.10 -5.71
C ASP A 45 -5.58 -4.25 -4.23
N PHE A 46 -4.76 -5.25 -3.91
CA PHE A 46 -4.31 -5.49 -2.55
C PHE A 46 -2.80 -5.53 -2.47
N LYS A 47 -2.22 -4.73 -1.57
CA LYS A 47 -0.79 -4.82 -1.23
C LYS A 47 -0.52 -4.66 0.25
N VAL A 48 0.64 -5.17 0.65
CA VAL A 48 1.15 -5.08 2.02
C VAL A 48 2.51 -4.39 2.02
N LYS A 49 2.69 -3.40 2.90
CA LYS A 49 3.98 -2.73 3.11
C LYS A 49 4.27 -2.60 4.60
N THR A 50 5.47 -2.98 5.02
CA THR A 50 5.96 -2.64 6.37
C THR A 50 6.70 -1.31 6.31
N VAL A 51 6.34 -0.40 7.21
CA VAL A 51 6.96 0.93 7.34
C VAL A 51 7.53 1.11 8.74
N SER A 52 8.58 1.92 8.85
CA SER A 52 9.13 2.35 10.15
C SER A 52 8.73 3.79 10.40
N VAL A 53 8.07 4.05 11.54
CA VAL A 53 7.62 5.39 11.97
C VAL A 53 8.02 5.57 13.43
N ASP A 54 8.80 6.60 13.72
CA ASP A 54 9.28 6.91 15.08
C ASP A 54 9.96 5.70 15.77
N GLY A 55 10.71 4.90 15.01
CA GLY A 55 11.39 3.70 15.50
C GLY A 55 10.50 2.45 15.64
N ASN A 56 9.19 2.57 15.40
CA ASN A 56 8.24 1.46 15.44
C ASN A 56 7.96 0.91 14.04
N LYS A 57 7.91 -0.42 13.92
CA LYS A 57 7.50 -1.09 12.68
C LYS A 57 5.98 -1.29 12.65
N ALA A 58 5.32 -0.82 11.60
CA ALA A 58 3.91 -1.04 11.36
C ALA A 58 3.70 -1.73 10.00
N LYS A 59 2.79 -2.70 9.95
CA LYS A 59 2.37 -3.36 8.70
C LYS A 59 1.12 -2.67 8.17
N LEU A 60 1.15 -2.25 6.93
CA LEU A 60 0.01 -1.66 6.24
C LEU A 60 -0.55 -2.70 5.28
N ALA A 61 -1.82 -3.04 5.45
CA ALA A 61 -2.60 -3.82 4.49
C ALA A 61 -3.52 -2.83 3.77
N ILE A 62 -3.30 -2.64 2.46
CA ILE A 62 -3.91 -1.58 1.67
C ILE A 62 -4.77 -2.21 0.59
N TRP A 63 -6.03 -1.80 0.55
CA TRP A 63 -7.07 -2.13 -0.43
C TRP A 63 -7.50 -0.88 -1.19
#